data_AF-A0A453AHF7-F1
#
_entry.id   AF-A0A453AHF7-F1
#
_cell.length_a   1.000
_cell.length_b   1.000
_cell.length_c   1.000
_cell.angle_alpha   90.00
_cell.angle_beta   90.00
_cell.angle_gamma   90.00
#
_symmetry.space_group_name_H-M   'P 1'
#
loop_
_entity.id
_entity.type
_entity.pdbx_description
1 polymer ?
#
loop_
_entity_poly.entity_id
_entity_poly.type
_entity_poly.pdbx_seq_one_letter_code
_entity_poly.pdbx_strand_id
1 'polypeptide(L)'
;MLSFFCFSRHLMYSFNHLCFCEMYPCLFSITLQFLFGSGLILLKMLSEYVDISKCLPSLSFEVVQRVVEILKHFNTRTCQLVLGAGAMQVSGLKSITSKHLALASQIISFVHSLIPDIRRVLFLKIPEARKHLLMSELDRVTQDYKVHRDEIHTKLVQIMRERLLANLRKLPQIVESWNGPDDNDSQPSLFAKAVTKEVTYLHRILSQILLEVDLQAIFRQVVQIFHSHITEAFSKLEVSSPQAKNRLCRDVQHILVCIRKLPAQNFSSEPVRNYGLLDEFLAEKFGTKVDE
;
A
#
# COMPACT_ATOMS: atom_id res chain seq x y z
N MET A 1 12.02 -5.29 -13.06
CA MET A 1 11.55 -6.62 -12.61
C MET A 1 12.67 -7.67 -12.69
N LEU A 2 13.47 -7.70 -13.77
CA LEU A 2 14.66 -8.58 -13.89
C LEU A 2 15.76 -8.29 -12.85
N SER A 3 15.99 -7.04 -12.46
CA SER A 3 17.05 -6.67 -11.51
C SER A 3 16.83 -7.15 -10.07
N PHE A 4 15.59 -7.16 -9.58
CA PHE A 4 15.26 -7.63 -8.22
C PHE A 4 15.18 -9.16 -8.12
N PHE A 5 14.69 -9.83 -9.17
CA PHE A 5 14.70 -11.30 -9.27
C PHE A 5 16.10 -11.86 -9.49
N CYS A 6 16.97 -11.16 -10.25
CA CYS A 6 18.38 -11.52 -10.37
C CYS A 6 19.10 -11.35 -9.02
N PHE A 7 18.74 -10.32 -8.25
CA PHE A 7 19.26 -10.10 -6.89
C PHE A 7 18.85 -11.22 -5.91
N SER A 8 17.60 -11.70 -5.94
CA SER A 8 17.15 -12.83 -5.10
C SER A 8 17.89 -14.14 -5.43
N ARG A 9 18.05 -14.45 -6.73
CA ARG A 9 18.84 -15.61 -7.19
C ARG A 9 20.31 -15.48 -6.81
N HIS A 10 20.88 -14.29 -6.92
CA HIS A 10 22.29 -14.06 -6.60
C HIS A 10 22.55 -14.02 -5.10
N LEU A 11 21.63 -13.52 -4.27
CA LEU A 11 21.72 -13.61 -2.82
C LEU A 11 21.74 -15.06 -2.37
N MET A 12 20.80 -15.89 -2.81
CA MET A 12 20.72 -17.29 -2.36
C MET A 12 21.97 -18.12 -2.71
N TYR A 13 22.67 -17.78 -3.81
CA TYR A 13 23.94 -18.41 -4.20
C TYR A 13 25.18 -17.73 -3.61
N SER A 14 25.13 -16.44 -3.26
CA SER A 14 26.26 -15.67 -2.71
C SER A 14 26.26 -15.62 -1.18
N PHE A 15 25.24 -16.18 -0.51
CA PHE A 15 25.09 -16.20 0.95
C PHE A 15 26.23 -16.92 1.69
N ASN A 16 27.05 -17.71 1.00
CA ASN A 16 28.17 -18.42 1.59
C ASN A 16 29.45 -17.59 1.75
N HIS A 17 29.55 -16.35 1.24
CA HIS A 17 30.87 -15.69 1.23
C HIS A 17 30.98 -14.16 1.36
N LEU A 18 29.92 -13.39 1.62
CA LEU A 18 30.05 -11.93 1.67
C LEU A 18 29.47 -11.28 2.94
N CYS A 19 30.39 -10.61 3.66
CA CYS A 19 30.14 -9.70 4.76
C CYS A 19 28.97 -8.76 4.49
N PHE A 20 27.92 -8.90 5.30
CA PHE A 20 26.72 -8.07 5.29
C PHE A 20 26.95 -6.61 5.76
N CYS A 21 28.19 -6.22 6.11
CA CYS A 21 28.50 -4.94 6.76
C CYS A 21 28.78 -3.76 5.81
N GLU A 22 29.11 -3.96 4.53
CA GLU A 22 29.65 -2.85 3.72
C GLU A 22 28.70 -2.20 2.72
N MET A 23 27.47 -2.69 2.53
CA MET A 23 26.69 -2.28 1.35
C MET A 23 25.56 -1.25 1.57
N TYR A 24 25.34 -0.62 2.74
CA TYR A 24 24.27 0.43 2.83
C TYR A 24 24.50 1.52 3.91
N PRO A 25 25.32 2.57 3.67
CA PRO A 25 25.54 3.63 4.67
C PRO A 25 24.52 4.79 4.69
N CYS A 26 23.52 4.89 3.80
CA CYS A 26 22.83 6.19 3.59
C CYS A 26 21.30 6.27 3.81
N LEU A 27 20.61 5.28 4.39
CA LEU A 27 19.13 5.31 4.45
C LEU A 27 18.44 4.87 5.75
N PHE A 28 19.19 4.74 6.86
CA PHE A 28 18.61 4.21 8.09
C PHE A 28 18.22 5.29 9.10
N SER A 29 16.95 5.70 9.03
CA SER A 29 16.23 6.28 10.17
C SER A 29 15.66 5.13 11.01
N ILE A 30 15.66 5.30 12.34
CA ILE A 30 15.54 4.29 13.41
C ILE A 30 14.31 3.35 13.33
N THR A 31 13.30 3.67 12.51
CA THR A 31 12.13 2.81 12.26
C THR A 31 12.28 1.83 11.09
N LEU A 32 13.26 2.03 10.20
CA LEU A 32 13.58 1.09 9.10
C LEU A 32 14.31 -0.18 9.61
N GLN A 33 15.00 -0.10 10.75
CA GLN A 33 15.89 -1.18 11.21
C GLN A 33 15.16 -2.41 11.72
N PHE A 34 13.93 -2.29 12.21
CA PHE A 34 13.23 -3.43 12.83
C PHE A 34 12.49 -4.32 11.84
N LEU A 35 11.77 -3.76 10.86
CA LEU A 35 10.98 -4.53 9.88
C LEU A 35 11.86 -5.15 8.79
N PHE A 36 12.88 -4.43 8.33
CA PHE A 36 13.91 -5.01 7.46
C PHE A 36 14.85 -5.94 8.25
N GLY A 37 15.23 -5.57 9.47
CA GLY A 37 16.09 -6.40 10.32
C GLY A 37 15.45 -7.75 10.67
N SER A 38 14.18 -7.77 11.07
CA SER A 38 13.47 -9.01 11.35
C SER A 38 13.28 -9.87 10.08
N GLY A 39 13.05 -9.23 8.93
CA GLY A 39 13.04 -9.89 7.63
C GLY A 39 14.36 -10.56 7.25
N LEU A 40 15.49 -9.89 7.51
CA LEU A 40 16.82 -10.44 7.29
C LEU A 40 17.16 -11.58 8.25
N ILE A 41 16.75 -11.46 9.52
CA ILE A 41 16.90 -12.54 10.51
C ILE A 41 16.08 -13.75 10.06
N LEU A 42 14.84 -13.54 9.62
CA LEU A 42 14.00 -14.61 9.06
C LEU A 42 14.71 -15.27 7.86
N LEU A 43 15.25 -14.49 6.93
CA LEU A 43 15.97 -15.01 5.77
C LEU A 43 17.19 -15.85 6.19
N LYS A 44 17.97 -15.37 7.16
CA LYS A 44 19.10 -16.11 7.73
C LYS A 44 18.65 -17.44 8.33
N MET A 45 17.62 -17.42 9.17
CA MET A 45 17.07 -18.64 9.77
C MET A 45 16.61 -19.63 8.70
N LEU A 46 15.89 -19.15 7.67
CA LEU A 46 15.43 -20.00 6.56
C LEU A 46 16.60 -20.62 5.79
N SER A 47 17.68 -19.86 5.56
CA SER A 47 18.90 -20.38 4.94
C SER A 47 19.55 -21.48 5.77
N GLU A 48 19.70 -21.27 7.08
CA GLU A 48 20.26 -22.26 8.00
C GLU A 48 19.43 -23.56 8.01
N TYR A 49 18.09 -23.46 8.01
CA TYR A 49 17.22 -24.63 7.88
C TYR A 49 17.38 -25.35 6.53
N VAL A 50 17.53 -24.60 5.44
CA VAL A 50 17.82 -25.19 4.12
C VAL A 50 19.13 -25.98 4.14
N ASP A 51 20.17 -25.48 4.80
CA ASP A 51 21.45 -26.18 4.91
C ASP A 51 21.37 -27.40 5.82
N ILE A 52 20.63 -27.32 6.93
CA ILE A 52 20.34 -28.48 7.79
C ILE A 52 19.63 -29.58 6.98
N SER A 53 18.65 -29.25 6.15
CA SER A 53 17.96 -30.24 5.30
C SER A 53 18.91 -30.93 4.30
N LYS A 54 19.93 -30.22 3.79
CA LYS A 54 20.94 -30.80 2.90
C LYS A 54 21.92 -31.72 3.66
N CYS A 55 22.39 -31.28 4.82
CA CYS A 55 23.38 -31.99 5.62
C CYS A 55 22.80 -33.19 6.38
N LEU A 56 21.52 -33.12 6.78
CA LEU A 56 20.84 -34.14 7.57
C LEU A 56 19.50 -34.54 6.90
N PRO A 57 19.53 -35.31 5.80
CA PRO A 57 18.32 -35.65 5.06
C PRO A 57 17.27 -36.42 5.87
N SER A 58 17.69 -37.16 6.91
CA SER A 58 16.79 -37.87 7.83
C SER A 58 15.88 -36.95 8.62
N LEU A 59 16.24 -35.67 8.79
CA LEU A 59 15.47 -34.65 9.49
C LEU A 59 14.66 -33.74 8.54
N SER A 60 14.63 -34.05 7.23
CA SER A 60 14.02 -33.14 6.24
C SER A 60 12.55 -32.85 6.55
N PHE A 61 11.80 -33.83 7.07
CA PHE A 61 10.40 -33.65 7.42
C PHE A 61 10.23 -32.64 8.56
N GLU A 62 10.99 -32.80 9.64
CA GLU A 62 11.01 -31.93 10.81
C GLU A 62 11.46 -30.51 10.43
N VAL A 63 12.47 -30.40 9.56
CA VAL A 63 12.95 -29.12 9.04
C VAL A 63 11.84 -28.38 8.29
N VAL A 64 11.10 -29.05 7.39
CA VAL A 64 9.99 -28.41 6.67
C VAL A 64 8.90 -27.95 7.63
N GLN A 65 8.54 -28.75 8.63
CA GLN A 65 7.56 -28.36 9.64
C GLN A 65 8.00 -27.10 10.41
N ARG A 66 9.26 -27.05 10.84
CA ARG A 66 9.83 -25.88 11.52
C ARG A 66 9.81 -24.63 10.63
N VAL A 67 10.17 -24.76 9.35
CA VAL A 67 10.12 -23.65 8.40
C VAL A 67 8.69 -23.14 8.22
N VAL A 68 7.70 -24.02 8.08
CA VAL A 68 6.28 -23.65 8.01
C VAL A 68 5.85 -22.89 9.27
N GLU A 69 6.21 -23.38 10.46
CA GLU A 69 5.89 -22.73 11.73
C GLU A 69 6.52 -21.34 11.86
N ILE A 70 7.79 -21.18 11.47
CA ILE A 70 8.50 -19.90 11.48
C ILE A 70 7.81 -18.91 10.54
N LEU A 71 7.47 -19.34 9.32
CA LEU A 71 6.76 -18.50 8.35
C LEU A 71 5.39 -18.07 8.88
N LYS A 72 4.63 -18.98 9.49
CA LYS A 72 3.34 -18.66 10.14
C LYS A 72 3.52 -17.64 11.26
N HIS A 73 4.49 -17.89 12.14
CA HIS A 73 4.74 -17.04 13.29
C HIS A 73 5.11 -15.62 12.85
N PHE A 74 6.00 -15.49 11.86
CA PHE A 74 6.38 -14.19 11.32
C PHE A 74 5.18 -13.44 10.72
N ASN A 75 4.34 -14.12 9.92
CA ASN A 75 3.16 -13.52 9.31
C ASN A 75 2.17 -13.03 10.38
N THR A 76 1.79 -13.91 11.31
CA THR A 76 0.86 -13.62 12.40
C THR A 76 1.37 -12.48 13.28
N ARG A 77 2.65 -12.51 13.65
CA ARG A 77 3.24 -11.47 14.50
C ARG A 77 3.27 -10.13 13.79
N THR A 78 3.62 -10.10 12.50
CA THR A 78 3.62 -8.86 11.71
C THR A 78 2.21 -8.30 11.58
N CYS A 79 1.20 -9.15 11.32
CA CYS A 79 -0.20 -8.74 11.25
C CYS A 79 -0.68 -8.11 12.57
N GLN A 80 -0.41 -8.75 13.71
CA GLN A 80 -0.74 -8.20 15.03
C GLN A 80 -0.08 -6.85 15.29
N LEU A 81 1.19 -6.69 14.92
CA LEU A 81 1.93 -5.45 15.14
C LEU A 81 1.40 -4.30 14.28
N VAL A 82 1.05 -4.58 13.03
CA VAL A 82 0.76 -3.57 12.01
C VAL A 82 -0.74 -3.28 11.86
N LEU A 83 -1.57 -4.32 11.78
CA LEU A 83 -3.03 -4.22 11.66
C LEU A 83 -3.72 -4.25 13.03
N GLY A 84 -3.20 -5.06 13.96
CA GLY A 84 -3.72 -5.19 15.33
C GLY A 84 -3.28 -4.09 16.30
N ALA A 85 -2.60 -3.05 15.81
CA ALA A 85 -2.02 -1.96 16.61
C ALA A 85 -1.03 -2.41 17.72
N GLY A 86 -0.53 -3.66 17.67
CA GLY A 86 0.36 -4.20 18.69
C GLY A 86 1.68 -3.44 18.82
N ALA A 87 2.18 -2.84 17.72
CA ALA A 87 3.40 -2.03 17.74
C ALA A 87 3.28 -0.79 18.65
N MET A 88 2.08 -0.25 18.84
CA MET A 88 1.86 0.87 19.76
C MET A 88 2.07 0.45 21.22
N GLN A 89 1.72 -0.78 21.55
CA GLN A 89 1.83 -1.34 22.89
C GLN A 89 3.26 -1.79 23.22
N VAL A 90 3.95 -2.44 22.27
CA VAL A 90 5.25 -3.08 22.53
C VAL A 90 6.46 -2.24 22.16
N SER A 91 6.30 -1.22 21.30
CA SER A 91 7.41 -0.38 20.82
C SER A 91 7.27 1.09 21.19
N GLY A 92 6.24 1.47 21.98
CA GLY A 92 6.02 2.84 22.42
C GLY A 92 5.67 3.83 21.30
N LEU A 93 5.28 3.32 20.12
CA LEU A 93 4.87 4.18 19.01
C LEU A 93 3.54 4.87 19.31
N LYS A 94 3.49 6.19 19.10
CA LYS A 94 2.25 6.97 19.25
C LYS A 94 1.19 6.61 18.20
N SER A 95 1.61 6.18 17.01
CA SER A 95 0.71 5.77 15.93
C SER A 95 1.40 4.89 14.89
N ILE A 96 0.59 4.11 14.17
CA ILE A 96 1.01 3.37 12.98
C ILE A 96 0.74 4.25 11.75
N THR A 97 1.80 4.63 11.04
CA THR A 97 1.71 5.53 9.90
C THR A 97 1.58 4.77 8.58
N SER A 98 1.17 5.44 7.51
CA SER A 98 1.16 4.87 6.15
C SER A 98 2.55 4.37 5.71
N LYS A 99 3.63 4.98 6.23
CA LYS A 99 4.99 4.53 5.99
C LYS A 99 5.26 3.15 6.62
N HIS A 100 4.80 2.92 7.86
CA HIS A 100 4.93 1.63 8.53
C HIS A 100 4.16 0.54 7.78
N LEU A 101 2.93 0.84 7.34
CA LEU A 101 2.11 -0.07 6.54
C LEU A 101 2.78 -0.42 5.21
N ALA A 102 3.31 0.56 4.49
CA ALA A 102 4.00 0.33 3.22
C ALA A 102 5.23 -0.58 3.38
N LEU A 103 6.05 -0.34 4.40
CA LEU A 103 7.22 -1.17 4.71
C LEU A 103 6.81 -2.60 5.10
N ALA A 104 5.75 -2.75 5.89
CA ALA A 104 5.20 -4.06 6.24
C ALA A 104 4.71 -4.82 5.01
N SER A 105 4.01 -4.16 4.08
CA SER A 105 3.60 -4.78 2.82
C SER A 105 4.80 -5.26 1.99
N GLN A 106 5.89 -4.49 1.95
CA GLN A 106 7.11 -4.88 1.21
C GLN A 106 7.76 -6.14 1.80
N ILE A 107 7.91 -6.24 3.12
CA ILE A 107 8.53 -7.44 3.70
C ILE A 107 7.64 -8.67 3.55
N ILE A 108 6.32 -8.52 3.72
CA ILE A 108 5.36 -9.62 3.50
C ILE A 108 5.41 -10.08 2.04
N SER A 109 5.46 -9.14 1.09
CA SER A 109 5.58 -9.44 -0.35
C SER A 109 6.92 -10.12 -0.67
N PHE A 110 8.01 -9.68 -0.06
CA PHE A 110 9.32 -10.29 -0.21
C PHE A 110 9.32 -11.74 0.27
N VAL A 111 8.86 -12.01 1.49
CA VAL A 111 8.79 -13.37 2.03
C VAL A 111 7.85 -14.23 1.19
N HIS A 112 6.67 -13.71 0.80
CA HIS A 112 5.75 -14.39 -0.10
C HIS A 112 6.43 -14.82 -1.41
N SER A 113 7.24 -13.94 -2.01
CA SER A 113 7.98 -14.25 -3.24
C SER A 113 9.08 -15.30 -3.07
N LEU A 114 9.58 -15.49 -1.84
CA LEU A 114 10.65 -16.43 -1.52
C LEU A 114 10.11 -17.85 -1.24
N ILE A 115 8.87 -17.98 -0.77
CA ILE A 115 8.26 -19.27 -0.42
C ILE A 115 8.37 -20.32 -1.56
N PRO A 116 8.15 -20.00 -2.84
CA PRO A 116 8.29 -20.97 -3.93
C PRO A 116 9.70 -21.56 -4.05
N ASP A 117 10.73 -20.76 -3.82
CA ASP A 117 12.13 -21.21 -3.88
C ASP A 117 12.50 -22.08 -2.67
N ILE A 118 12.07 -21.66 -1.47
CA ILE A 118 12.21 -22.45 -0.24
C ILE A 118 11.52 -23.80 -0.41
N ARG A 119 10.28 -23.79 -0.92
CA ARG A 119 9.52 -25.01 -1.25
C ARG A 119 10.31 -25.90 -2.19
N ARG A 120 10.83 -25.34 -3.29
CA ARG A 120 11.57 -26.12 -4.28
C ARG A 120 12.77 -26.82 -3.65
N VAL A 121 13.55 -26.14 -2.81
CA VAL A 121 14.76 -26.69 -2.22
C VAL A 121 14.46 -27.72 -1.13
N LEU A 122 13.57 -27.39 -0.19
CA LEU A 122 13.27 -28.25 0.95
C LEU A 122 12.61 -29.58 0.55
N PHE A 123 11.83 -29.58 -0.54
CA PHE A 123 11.08 -30.76 -0.96
C PHE A 123 11.87 -31.72 -1.86
N LEU A 124 13.14 -31.43 -2.18
CA LEU A 124 13.97 -32.31 -3.02
C LEU A 124 14.27 -33.68 -2.38
N LYS A 125 14.26 -33.76 -1.05
CA LYS A 125 14.65 -34.95 -0.29
C LYS A 125 13.52 -35.55 0.55
N ILE A 126 12.30 -35.01 0.42
CA ILE A 126 11.12 -35.47 1.16
C ILE A 126 10.52 -36.69 0.43
N PRO A 127 10.28 -37.82 1.13
CA PRO A 127 9.57 -38.96 0.56
C PRO A 127 8.14 -38.58 0.12
N GLU A 128 7.70 -39.08 -1.03
CA GLU A 128 6.39 -38.73 -1.62
C GLU A 128 5.21 -38.95 -0.68
N ALA A 129 5.24 -40.01 0.14
CA ALA A 129 4.19 -40.33 1.10
C ALA A 129 3.88 -39.21 2.11
N ARG A 130 4.87 -38.37 2.47
CA ARG A 130 4.70 -37.25 3.42
C ARG A 130 4.62 -35.89 2.75
N LYS A 131 4.86 -35.84 1.44
CA LYS A 131 5.02 -34.62 0.66
C LYS A 131 3.72 -33.83 0.56
N HIS A 132 2.61 -34.50 0.28
CA HIS A 132 1.30 -33.88 0.08
C HIS A 132 0.84 -33.05 1.29
N LEU A 133 0.99 -33.57 2.51
CA LEU A 133 0.59 -32.87 3.74
C LEU A 133 1.40 -31.57 3.93
N LEU A 134 2.73 -31.66 3.79
CA LEU A 134 3.62 -30.52 3.96
C LEU A 134 3.44 -29.47 2.85
N MET A 135 3.15 -29.91 1.62
CA MET A 135 2.82 -29.00 0.52
C MET A 135 1.57 -28.19 0.81
N SER A 136 0.49 -28.86 1.25
CA SER A 136 -0.77 -28.19 1.62
C SER A 136 -0.57 -27.15 2.72
N GLU A 137 0.23 -27.47 3.75
CA GLU A 137 0.54 -26.52 4.82
C GLU A 137 1.30 -25.29 4.31
N LEU A 138 2.26 -25.48 3.39
CA LEU A 138 3.02 -24.37 2.82
C LEU A 138 2.20 -23.53 1.82
N ASP A 139 1.29 -24.17 1.08
CA ASP A 139 0.35 -23.47 0.20
C ASP A 139 -0.62 -22.61 1.03
N ARG A 140 -1.10 -23.11 2.18
CA ARG A 140 -1.88 -22.30 3.13
C ARG A 140 -1.09 -21.10 3.63
N VAL A 141 0.16 -21.30 4.04
CA VAL A 141 1.05 -20.20 4.46
C VAL A 141 1.22 -19.18 3.34
N THR A 142 1.46 -19.63 2.11
CA THR A 142 1.59 -18.74 0.94
C THR A 142 0.35 -17.88 0.77
N GLN A 143 -0.84 -18.49 0.88
CA GLN A 143 -2.10 -17.78 0.80
C GLN A 143 -2.28 -16.78 1.96
N ASP A 144 -1.89 -17.14 3.19
CA ASP A 144 -1.97 -16.25 4.36
C ASP A 144 -1.10 -14.99 4.20
N TYR A 145 0.07 -15.10 3.58
CA TYR A 145 0.92 -13.94 3.27
C TYR A 145 0.27 -13.02 2.23
N LYS A 146 -0.35 -13.60 1.19
CA LYS A 146 -1.09 -12.84 0.18
C LYS A 146 -2.26 -12.09 0.81
N VAL A 147 -3.09 -12.77 1.61
CA VAL A 147 -4.23 -12.17 2.33
C VAL A 147 -3.75 -11.02 3.20
N HIS A 148 -2.72 -11.23 4.02
CA HIS A 148 -2.19 -10.19 4.89
C HIS A 148 -1.69 -8.96 4.12
N ARG A 149 -0.99 -9.14 3.00
CA ARG A 149 -0.59 -8.02 2.13
C ARG A 149 -1.80 -7.25 1.62
N ASP A 150 -2.81 -7.95 1.14
CA ASP A 150 -4.02 -7.35 0.57
C ASP A 150 -4.84 -6.61 1.66
N GLU A 151 -4.84 -7.10 2.91
CA GLU A 151 -5.40 -6.40 4.07
C GLU A 151 -4.64 -5.10 4.40
N ILE A 152 -3.31 -5.09 4.31
CA ILE A 152 -2.50 -3.87 4.48
C ILE A 152 -2.86 -2.84 3.40
N HIS A 153 -2.99 -3.25 2.15
CA HIS A 153 -3.40 -2.38 1.05
C HIS A 153 -4.80 -1.80 1.29
N THR A 154 -5.74 -2.64 1.72
CA THR A 154 -7.09 -2.23 2.10
C THR A 154 -7.07 -1.21 3.24
N LYS A 155 -6.21 -1.40 4.25
CA LYS A 155 -6.06 -0.43 5.35
C LYS A 155 -5.53 0.92 4.87
N LEU A 156 -4.58 0.94 3.92
CA LEU A 156 -4.08 2.18 3.32
C LEU A 156 -5.19 2.96 2.59
N VAL A 157 -6.02 2.25 1.83
CA VAL A 157 -7.20 2.84 1.16
C VAL A 157 -8.18 3.41 2.18
N GLN A 158 -8.48 2.65 3.24
CA GLN A 158 -9.39 3.07 4.31
C GLN A 158 -8.90 4.31 5.07
N ILE A 159 -7.60 4.42 5.35
CA ILE A 159 -7.01 5.63 5.95
C ILE A 159 -7.26 6.86 5.06
N MET A 160 -7.10 6.71 3.75
CA MET A 160 -7.34 7.79 2.81
C MET A 160 -8.82 8.17 2.74
N ARG A 161 -9.73 7.17 2.80
CA ARG A 161 -11.17 7.39 2.91
C ARG A 161 -11.55 8.17 4.17
N GLU A 162 -11.02 7.78 5.33
CA GLU A 162 -11.29 8.45 6.61
C GLU A 162 -10.84 9.91 6.59
N ARG A 163 -9.65 10.18 6.02
CA ARG A 163 -9.14 11.54 5.83
C ARG A 163 -9.99 12.37 4.88
N LEU A 164 -10.48 11.78 3.79
CA LEU A 164 -11.41 12.45 2.87
C LEU A 164 -12.71 12.83 3.61
N LEU A 165 -13.33 11.86 4.29
CA LEU A 165 -14.55 12.09 5.06
C LEU A 165 -14.38 13.16 6.15
N ALA A 166 -13.23 13.20 6.82
CA ALA A 166 -12.92 14.23 7.81
C ALA A 166 -12.84 15.64 7.21
N ASN A 167 -12.36 15.77 5.97
CA ASN A 167 -12.39 17.05 5.25
C ASN A 167 -13.79 17.40 4.75
N LEU A 168 -14.55 16.41 4.25
CA LEU A 168 -15.92 16.61 3.79
C LEU A 168 -16.86 17.10 4.90
N ARG A 169 -16.65 16.68 6.15
CA ARG A 169 -17.41 17.21 7.30
C ARG A 169 -17.23 18.71 7.54
N LYS A 170 -16.12 19.30 7.08
CA LYS A 170 -15.83 20.74 7.20
C LYS A 170 -16.41 21.55 6.04
N LEU A 171 -16.86 20.88 4.98
CA LEU A 171 -17.33 21.50 3.77
C LEU A 171 -18.55 22.42 3.98
N PRO A 172 -19.61 22.06 4.75
CA PRO A 172 -20.77 22.94 4.93
C PRO A 172 -20.40 24.30 5.51
N GLN A 173 -19.54 24.34 6.53
CA GLN A 173 -19.05 25.58 7.15
C GLN A 173 -18.27 26.44 6.16
N ILE A 174 -17.50 25.82 5.26
CA ILE A 174 -16.77 26.54 4.21
C ILE A 174 -17.75 27.10 3.17
N VAL A 175 -18.80 26.36 2.82
CA VAL A 175 -19.81 26.78 1.85
C VAL A 175 -20.65 27.96 2.35
N GLU A 176 -20.94 28.05 3.66
CA GLU A 176 -21.60 29.23 4.24
C GLU A 176 -20.85 30.54 3.93
N SER A 177 -19.50 30.49 3.91
CA SER A 177 -18.65 31.63 3.57
C SER A 177 -18.63 31.97 2.07
N TRP A 178 -19.17 31.11 1.20
CA TRP A 178 -19.14 31.32 -0.26
C TRP A 178 -20.18 32.33 -0.75
N ASN A 179 -21.17 32.68 0.08
CA ASN A 179 -22.18 33.69 -0.25
C ASN A 179 -21.72 35.13 0.03
N GLY A 180 -20.50 35.32 0.56
CA GLY A 180 -19.90 36.63 0.74
C GLY A 180 -19.46 37.29 -0.57
N PRO A 181 -19.06 38.58 -0.54
CA PRO A 181 -18.58 39.30 -1.71
C PRO A 181 -17.38 38.58 -2.35
N ASP A 182 -17.29 38.68 -3.68
CA ASP A 182 -16.26 38.00 -4.45
C ASP A 182 -14.92 38.72 -4.28
N ASP A 183 -13.98 38.14 -3.53
CA ASP A 183 -12.68 38.76 -3.22
C ASP A 183 -11.72 38.82 -4.42
N ASN A 184 -12.18 38.56 -5.65
CA ASN A 184 -11.34 38.36 -6.84
C ASN A 184 -10.26 37.26 -6.67
N ASP A 185 -10.32 36.48 -5.59
CA ASP A 185 -9.36 35.42 -5.33
C ASP A 185 -9.57 34.29 -6.33
N SER A 186 -8.54 33.99 -7.13
CA SER A 186 -8.53 32.91 -8.13
C SER A 186 -8.14 31.56 -7.52
N GLN A 187 -7.92 31.49 -6.21
CA GLN A 187 -7.45 30.29 -5.55
C GLN A 187 -8.59 29.29 -5.24
N PRO A 188 -8.29 27.98 -5.21
CA PRO A 188 -9.21 26.97 -4.71
C PRO A 188 -9.39 27.11 -3.18
N SER A 189 -10.51 26.61 -2.67
CA SER A 189 -10.86 26.70 -1.25
C SER A 189 -9.88 25.94 -0.36
N LEU A 190 -9.93 26.25 0.94
CA LEU A 190 -9.17 25.50 1.95
C LEU A 190 -9.53 24.01 1.97
N PHE A 191 -10.78 23.66 1.64
CA PHE A 191 -11.21 22.26 1.50
C PHE A 191 -10.47 21.57 0.36
N ALA A 192 -10.51 22.13 -0.86
CA ALA A 192 -9.88 21.54 -2.03
C ALA A 192 -8.35 21.43 -1.85
N LYS A 193 -7.72 22.45 -1.26
CA LYS A 193 -6.30 22.43 -0.88
C LYS A 193 -5.99 21.33 0.14
N ALA A 194 -6.83 21.15 1.16
CA ALA A 194 -6.62 20.13 2.18
C ALA A 194 -6.76 18.70 1.62
N VAL A 195 -7.81 18.43 0.84
CA VAL A 195 -8.03 17.10 0.23
C VAL A 195 -6.90 16.73 -0.73
N THR A 196 -6.50 17.65 -1.60
CA THR A 196 -5.39 17.42 -2.55
C THR A 196 -4.04 17.24 -1.85
N LYS A 197 -3.80 17.96 -0.74
CA LYS A 197 -2.60 17.79 0.09
C LYS A 197 -2.52 16.40 0.72
N GLU A 198 -3.62 15.89 1.28
CA GLU A 198 -3.65 14.57 1.92
C GLU A 198 -3.32 13.44 0.94
N VAL A 199 -3.94 13.44 -0.25
CA VAL A 199 -3.69 12.39 -1.25
C VAL A 199 -2.30 12.51 -1.87
N THR A 200 -1.80 13.73 -2.08
CA THR A 200 -0.44 13.96 -2.59
C THR A 200 0.61 13.49 -1.58
N TYR A 201 0.39 13.74 -0.29
CA TYR A 201 1.27 13.27 0.77
C TYR A 201 1.32 11.74 0.82
N LEU A 202 0.17 11.07 0.73
CA LEU A 202 0.11 9.61 0.68
C LEU A 202 0.86 9.07 -0.55
N HIS A 203 0.60 9.63 -1.73
CA HIS A 203 1.27 9.22 -2.97
C HIS A 203 2.79 9.35 -2.86
N ARG A 204 3.29 10.46 -2.33
CA ARG A 204 4.73 10.68 -2.12
C ARG A 204 5.36 9.63 -1.21
N ILE A 205 4.68 9.20 -0.14
CA ILE A 205 5.20 8.16 0.76
C ILE A 205 5.19 6.80 0.08
N LEU A 206 4.06 6.43 -0.52
CA LEU A 206 3.88 5.10 -1.08
C LEU A 206 4.74 4.86 -2.32
N SER A 207 4.90 5.86 -3.19
CA SER A 207 5.74 5.76 -4.41
C SER A 207 7.23 5.54 -4.12
N GLN A 208 7.70 5.92 -2.93
CA GLN A 208 9.08 5.68 -2.51
C GLN A 208 9.32 4.26 -1.98
N ILE A 209 8.27 3.50 -1.70
CA ILE A 209 8.36 2.24 -0.95
C ILE A 209 7.72 1.06 -1.70
N LEU A 210 6.56 1.27 -2.31
CA LEU A 210 5.79 0.21 -2.96
C LEU A 210 6.21 0.00 -4.42
N LEU A 211 6.01 -1.22 -4.90
CA LEU A 211 6.13 -1.53 -6.31
C LEU A 211 5.00 -0.87 -7.10
N GLU A 212 5.27 -0.53 -8.36
CA GLU A 212 4.33 0.18 -9.24
C GLU A 212 2.97 -0.53 -9.35
N VAL A 213 2.96 -1.87 -9.41
CA VAL A 213 1.71 -2.66 -9.51
C VAL A 213 0.83 -2.50 -8.27
N ASP A 214 1.43 -2.57 -7.09
CA ASP A 214 0.70 -2.43 -5.82
C ASP A 214 0.26 -0.98 -5.61
N LEU A 215 1.13 -0.02 -5.96
CA LEU A 215 0.82 1.41 -5.95
C LEU A 215 -0.41 1.70 -6.82
N GLN A 216 -0.43 1.17 -8.04
CA GLN A 216 -1.55 1.31 -8.97
C GLN A 216 -2.85 0.68 -8.45
N ALA A 217 -2.76 -0.49 -7.83
CA ALA A 217 -3.93 -1.15 -7.26
C ALA A 217 -4.54 -0.35 -6.10
N ILE A 218 -3.71 0.23 -5.22
CA ILE A 218 -4.16 1.07 -4.11
C ILE A 218 -4.78 2.36 -4.64
N PHE A 219 -4.09 3.07 -5.51
CA PHE A 219 -4.55 4.38 -5.99
C PHE A 219 -5.78 4.29 -6.88
N ARG A 220 -6.01 3.17 -7.57
CA ARG A 220 -7.28 2.92 -8.26
C ARG A 220 -8.48 3.00 -7.31
N GLN A 221 -8.40 2.32 -6.17
CA GLN A 221 -9.49 2.34 -5.19
C GLN A 221 -9.64 3.71 -4.53
N VAL A 222 -8.51 4.39 -4.26
CA VAL A 222 -8.53 5.77 -3.74
C VAL A 222 -9.23 6.72 -4.72
N VAL A 223 -8.90 6.64 -6.01
CA VAL A 223 -9.54 7.46 -7.06
C VAL A 223 -11.06 7.22 -7.10
N GLN A 224 -11.50 5.96 -7.07
CA GLN A 224 -12.93 5.63 -7.04
C GLN A 224 -13.65 6.20 -5.81
N ILE A 225 -13.03 6.10 -4.63
CA ILE A 225 -13.54 6.69 -3.39
C ILE A 225 -13.63 8.22 -3.51
N PHE A 226 -12.63 8.86 -4.11
CA PHE A 226 -12.61 10.31 -4.30
C PHE A 226 -13.75 10.76 -5.22
N HIS A 227 -13.90 10.15 -6.41
CA HIS A 227 -15.00 10.51 -7.30
C HIS A 227 -16.36 10.31 -6.63
N SER A 228 -16.62 9.14 -6.05
CA SER A 228 -17.91 8.84 -5.41
C SER A 228 -18.25 9.81 -4.27
N HIS A 229 -17.38 9.94 -3.26
CA HIS A 229 -17.73 10.65 -2.04
C HIS A 229 -17.69 12.18 -2.22
N ILE A 230 -16.83 12.71 -3.09
CA ILE A 230 -16.80 14.15 -3.38
C ILE A 230 -18.03 14.54 -4.20
N THR A 231 -18.38 13.74 -5.21
CA THR A 231 -19.59 13.99 -6.03
C THR A 231 -20.85 13.93 -5.16
N GLU A 232 -20.98 12.91 -4.31
CA GLU A 232 -22.11 12.79 -3.39
C GLU A 232 -22.24 14.03 -2.47
N ALA A 233 -21.12 14.49 -1.90
CA ALA A 233 -21.12 15.65 -1.03
C ALA A 233 -21.47 16.94 -1.77
N PHE A 234 -20.92 17.15 -2.97
CA PHE A 234 -21.14 18.34 -3.77
C PHE A 234 -22.56 18.41 -4.34
N SER A 235 -23.14 17.28 -4.72
CA SER A 235 -24.53 17.19 -5.18
C SER A 235 -25.55 17.57 -4.11
N LYS A 236 -25.19 17.45 -2.83
CA LYS A 236 -26.03 17.84 -1.68
C LYS A 236 -25.92 19.31 -1.30
N LEU A 237 -24.99 20.06 -1.91
CA LEU A 237 -24.83 21.48 -1.61
C LEU A 237 -25.89 22.33 -2.34
N GLU A 238 -26.60 23.16 -1.59
CA GLU A 238 -27.50 24.17 -2.15
C GLU A 238 -26.70 25.42 -2.54
N VAL A 239 -26.24 25.46 -3.79
CA VAL A 239 -25.42 26.56 -4.32
C VAL A 239 -26.23 27.40 -5.30
N SER A 240 -26.84 28.48 -4.80
CA SER A 240 -27.75 29.33 -5.57
C SER A 240 -27.06 30.54 -6.22
N SER A 241 -26.01 31.09 -5.59
CA SER A 241 -25.33 32.29 -6.08
C SER A 241 -24.32 31.97 -7.21
N PRO A 242 -24.19 32.83 -8.24
CA PRO A 242 -23.17 32.68 -9.29
C PRO A 242 -21.74 32.56 -8.75
N GLN A 243 -21.43 33.32 -7.69
CA GLN A 243 -20.12 33.32 -7.04
C GLN A 243 -19.81 31.96 -6.41
N ALA A 244 -20.76 31.40 -5.66
CA ALA A 244 -20.57 30.09 -5.04
C ALA A 244 -20.51 28.97 -6.08
N LYS A 245 -21.23 29.09 -7.21
CA LYS A 245 -21.11 28.18 -8.36
C LYS A 245 -19.70 28.24 -8.97
N ASN A 246 -19.13 29.43 -9.18
CA ASN A 246 -17.77 29.59 -9.69
C ASN A 246 -16.71 29.00 -8.73
N ARG A 247 -16.88 29.20 -7.42
CA ARG A 247 -16.00 28.61 -6.39
C ARG A 247 -16.07 27.09 -6.38
N LEU A 248 -17.28 26.52 -6.47
CA LEU A 248 -17.48 25.07 -6.56
C LEU A 248 -16.80 24.49 -7.82
N CYS A 249 -17.02 25.12 -8.98
CA CYS A 249 -16.40 24.70 -10.23
C CYS A 249 -14.87 24.66 -10.12
N ARG A 250 -14.27 25.72 -9.56
CA ARG A 250 -12.83 25.80 -9.33
C ARG A 250 -12.31 24.71 -8.40
N ASP A 251 -13.02 24.43 -7.31
CA ASP A 251 -12.66 23.37 -6.37
C ASP A 251 -12.70 22.00 -7.06
N VAL A 252 -13.74 21.71 -7.84
CA VAL A 252 -13.87 20.48 -8.62
C VAL A 252 -12.70 20.34 -9.60
N GLN A 253 -12.40 21.39 -10.38
CA GLN A 253 -11.29 21.40 -11.33
C GLN A 253 -9.94 21.15 -10.65
N HIS A 254 -9.67 21.84 -9.53
CA HIS A 254 -8.43 21.65 -8.76
C HIS A 254 -8.27 20.22 -8.25
N ILE A 255 -9.36 19.63 -7.74
CA ILE A 255 -9.37 18.24 -7.27
C ILE A 255 -9.15 17.26 -8.44
N LEU A 256 -9.83 17.46 -9.57
CA LEU A 256 -9.68 16.60 -10.76
C LEU A 256 -8.25 16.64 -11.32
N VAL A 257 -7.62 17.82 -11.38
CA VAL A 257 -6.19 17.94 -11.78
C VAL A 257 -5.29 17.08 -10.89
N CYS A 258 -5.58 17.02 -9.59
CA CYS A 258 -4.85 16.16 -8.67
C CYS A 258 -5.13 14.67 -8.91
N ILE A 259 -6.41 14.29 -9.04
CA ILE A 259 -6.84 12.91 -9.30
C ILE A 259 -6.22 12.35 -10.58
N ARG A 260 -6.20 13.13 -11.67
CA ARG A 260 -5.62 12.77 -12.97
C ARG A 260 -4.11 12.45 -12.90
N LYS A 261 -3.39 13.00 -11.92
CA LYS A 261 -1.95 12.75 -11.71
C LYS A 261 -1.67 11.48 -10.92
N LEU A 262 -2.67 10.88 -10.27
CA LEU A 262 -2.47 9.70 -9.43
C LEU A 262 -2.17 8.45 -10.27
N PRO A 263 -1.32 7.54 -9.77
CA PRO A 263 -0.96 6.31 -10.45
C PRO A 263 -2.13 5.33 -10.39
N ALA A 264 -3.07 5.45 -11.32
CA ALA A 264 -4.10 4.44 -11.56
C ALA A 264 -4.09 4.05 -13.05
N GLN A 265 -4.51 2.81 -13.32
CA GLN A 265 -4.67 2.28 -14.68
C GLN A 265 -6.02 2.76 -15.23
N ASN A 266 -6.02 3.22 -16.48
CA ASN A 266 -7.26 3.53 -17.19
C ASN A 266 -7.94 2.22 -17.61
N PHE A 267 -9.17 1.98 -17.13
CA PHE A 267 -9.99 0.84 -17.59
C PHE A 267 -11.05 1.27 -18.60
N SER A 268 -11.33 2.56 -18.66
CA SER A 268 -12.30 3.11 -19.59
C SER A 268 -11.65 3.37 -20.95
N SER A 269 -12.48 3.31 -22.00
CA SER A 269 -12.17 3.84 -23.33
C SER A 269 -12.02 5.36 -23.36
N GLU A 270 -12.14 6.03 -22.21
CA GLU A 270 -12.06 7.47 -22.10
C GLU A 270 -10.62 7.97 -22.32
N PRO A 271 -10.43 9.04 -23.10
CA PRO A 271 -9.09 9.61 -23.33
C PRO A 271 -8.52 10.24 -22.06
N VAL A 272 -9.37 10.62 -21.10
CA VAL A 272 -8.97 11.29 -19.86
C VAL A 272 -8.59 10.26 -18.80
N ARG A 273 -7.38 10.42 -18.25
CA ARG A 273 -6.88 9.57 -17.18
C ARG A 273 -7.71 9.71 -15.91
N ASN A 274 -8.01 8.58 -15.26
CA ASN A 274 -8.77 8.55 -14.00
C ASN A 274 -10.11 9.29 -14.12
N TYR A 275 -10.79 9.18 -15.26
CA TYR A 275 -12.13 9.73 -15.44
C TYR A 275 -13.15 9.03 -14.52
N GLY A 276 -14.11 9.77 -13.96
CA GLY A 276 -15.19 9.20 -13.17
C GLY A 276 -16.31 10.18 -12.83
N LEU A 277 -17.13 9.82 -11.83
CA LEU A 277 -18.37 10.55 -11.44
C LEU A 277 -18.18 12.06 -11.21
N LEU A 278 -17.00 12.47 -10.73
CA LEU A 278 -16.72 13.89 -10.49
C LEU A 278 -16.51 14.68 -11.80
N ASP A 279 -15.98 14.03 -12.86
CA ASP A 279 -15.91 14.64 -14.19
C ASP A 279 -17.32 14.78 -14.79
N GLU A 280 -18.16 13.76 -14.65
CA GLU A 280 -19.57 13.79 -15.07
C GLU A 280 -20.33 14.92 -14.34
N PHE A 281 -20.16 15.04 -13.03
CA PHE A 281 -20.72 16.13 -12.23
C PHE A 281 -20.28 17.51 -12.73
N LEU A 282 -19.00 17.69 -13.07
CA LEU A 282 -18.49 18.95 -13.60
C LEU A 282 -19.18 19.29 -14.94
N ALA A 283 -19.27 18.31 -15.84
CA ALA A 283 -19.88 18.47 -17.16
C ALA A 283 -21.37 18.80 -17.06
N GLU A 284 -22.12 18.10 -16.20
CA GLU A 284 -23.56 18.32 -16.01
C GLU A 284 -23.88 19.68 -15.38
N LYS A 285 -23.10 20.11 -14.38
CA LYS A 285 -23.40 21.34 -13.60
C LYS A 285 -22.86 22.61 -14.22
N PHE A 286 -21.74 22.54 -14.95
CA PHE A 286 -21.01 23.73 -15.42
C PHE A 286 -20.75 23.73 -16.93
N GLY A 287 -21.12 22.66 -17.64
CA GLY A 287 -20.81 22.44 -19.05
C GLY A 287 -19.36 22.02 -19.26
N THR A 288 -19.05 21.53 -20.47
CA THR A 288 -17.68 21.24 -20.93
C THR A 288 -16.91 22.54 -21.18
N LYS A 289 -16.62 23.31 -20.12
CA LYS A 289 -15.49 24.24 -20.16
C LYS A 289 -14.22 23.48 -19.81
N VAL A 290 -13.82 22.61 -20.73
CA VAL A 290 -12.47 22.05 -20.76
C VAL A 290 -11.71 22.95 -21.71
N ASP A 291 -10.76 23.69 -21.15
CA ASP A 291 -9.70 24.48 -21.79
C ASP A 291 -10.07 25.86 -22.38
N GLU A 292 -9.68 26.90 -21.63
CA GLU A 292 -8.66 27.87 -22.08
C GLU A 292 -7.56 27.94 -21.00
#